data_AF-A0A561CQY4-F1
#
_entry.id   AF-A0A561CQY4-F1
#
_cell.length_a   1.000
_cell.length_b   1.000
_cell.length_c   1.000
_cell.angle_alpha   90.00
_cell.angle_beta   90.00
_cell.angle_gamma   90.00
#
_symmetry.space_group_name_H-M   'P 1'
#
loop_
_entity.id
_entity.type
_entity.pdbx_description
1 polymer ?
#
loop_
_entity_poly.entity_id
_entity_poly.type
_entity_poly.pdbx_seq_one_letter_code
_entity_poly.pdbx_strand_id
1 'polypeptide(L)'
;MRNFKGYCLFIIFTLLLTGCSGVEKEKPSSNTKITIESYNISEKEKMLISKTGVGQIEFFKLNGTLKADDNLQFSVEEFENGKFKKELLNTSDGPKTKFKDSIISFGISGMEDKDHSLKLLTGVTSGLDTTKYSNNMTMSSFSKLIGEKVTLEKNKPAYLVVWLGTTKNSLSSVESENGELPTGIEEAEIALLYKVLWTDKEKK
;
A
#
# COMPACT_ATOMS: atom_id res chain seq x y z
N MET A 1 -77.03 -28.41 34.71
CA MET A 1 -77.59 -27.12 35.18
C MET A 1 -76.42 -26.14 35.23
N ARG A 2 -76.27 -25.24 34.26
CA ARG A 2 -77.00 -23.99 33.97
C ARG A 2 -76.10 -22.81 34.37
N ASN A 3 -75.67 -22.10 33.33
CA ASN A 3 -74.82 -20.91 33.31
C ASN A 3 -75.23 -19.83 34.32
N PHE A 4 -74.24 -19.06 34.81
CA PHE A 4 -74.47 -17.67 35.18
C PHE A 4 -73.27 -16.79 34.82
N LYS A 5 -73.55 -15.77 34.01
CA LYS A 5 -72.68 -14.64 33.64
C LYS A 5 -72.53 -13.69 34.83
N GLY A 6 -71.38 -13.02 34.96
CA GLY A 6 -71.24 -11.89 35.89
C GLY A 6 -69.88 -11.20 35.76
N TYR A 7 -69.91 -9.96 35.30
CA TYR A 7 -68.80 -9.08 34.92
C TYR A 7 -67.98 -8.50 36.09
N CYS A 8 -66.81 -7.94 35.73
CA CYS A 8 -66.05 -6.86 36.40
C CYS A 8 -65.21 -7.21 37.64
N LEU A 9 -63.88 -7.15 37.52
CA LEU A 9 -63.09 -5.99 37.95
C LEU A 9 -61.61 -6.13 37.54
N PHE A 10 -61.06 -5.02 37.04
CA PHE A 10 -59.68 -4.53 37.19
C PHE A 10 -58.59 -5.51 37.62
N ILE A 11 -57.54 -5.64 36.80
CA ILE A 11 -56.16 -5.27 37.17
C ILE A 11 -55.39 -5.01 35.88
N ILE A 12 -55.14 -3.74 35.63
CA ILE A 12 -54.05 -3.26 34.77
C ILE A 12 -52.77 -3.67 35.50
N PHE A 13 -52.09 -4.71 35.02
CA PHE A 13 -50.72 -4.98 35.43
C PHE A 13 -49.81 -4.66 34.25
N THR A 14 -49.36 -3.41 34.26
CA THR A 14 -48.14 -2.95 33.62
C THR A 14 -46.98 -3.87 33.99
N LEU A 15 -46.55 -4.70 33.05
CA LEU A 15 -45.17 -5.15 32.99
C LEU A 15 -44.73 -4.97 31.54
N LEU A 16 -44.40 -3.71 31.26
CA LEU A 16 -43.45 -3.33 30.25
C LEU A 16 -42.23 -4.24 30.41
N LEU A 17 -42.17 -5.30 29.60
CA LEU A 17 -40.90 -5.91 29.21
C LEU A 17 -40.13 -4.79 28.51
N THR A 18 -39.41 -4.03 29.31
CA THR A 18 -38.24 -3.27 28.88
C THR A 18 -37.32 -4.29 28.24
N GLY A 19 -37.50 -4.52 26.95
CA GLY A 19 -36.43 -4.99 26.11
C GLY A 19 -35.31 -4.00 26.34
N CYS A 20 -34.30 -4.43 27.09
CA CYS A 20 -32.97 -3.88 26.95
C CYS A 20 -32.60 -4.13 25.48
N SER A 21 -33.02 -3.21 24.60
CA SER A 21 -32.19 -2.85 23.47
C SER A 21 -30.92 -2.32 24.10
N GLY A 22 -30.02 -3.24 24.45
CA GLY A 22 -28.61 -2.97 24.42
C GLY A 22 -28.36 -2.52 22.99
N VAL A 23 -28.54 -1.22 22.77
CA VAL A 23 -27.80 -0.48 21.78
C VAL A 23 -26.38 -0.86 22.13
N GLU A 24 -25.85 -1.87 21.44
CA GLU A 24 -24.43 -2.04 21.27
C GLU A 24 -23.99 -0.65 20.86
N LYS A 25 -23.45 0.08 21.83
CA LYS A 25 -22.64 1.24 21.56
C LYS A 25 -21.60 0.69 20.62
N GLU A 26 -21.76 0.99 19.33
CA GLU A 26 -20.73 0.83 18.34
C GLU A 26 -19.45 1.26 19.05
N LYS A 27 -18.59 0.28 19.34
CA LYS A 27 -17.26 0.60 19.83
C LYS A 27 -16.74 1.63 18.84
N PRO A 28 -16.23 2.79 19.30
CA PRO A 28 -15.70 3.79 18.40
C PRO A 28 -14.76 3.04 17.46
N SER A 29 -15.12 3.05 16.17
CA SER A 29 -14.34 2.45 15.10
C SER A 29 -12.89 2.76 15.42
N SER A 30 -12.10 1.73 15.73
CA SER A 30 -10.66 1.88 15.85
C SER A 30 -10.24 2.54 14.55
N ASN A 31 -9.89 3.83 14.61
CA ASN A 31 -9.46 4.59 13.44
C ASN A 31 -8.22 3.88 12.92
N THR A 32 -8.48 3.01 11.95
CA THR A 32 -7.53 2.10 11.36
C THR A 32 -6.59 2.99 10.58
N LYS A 33 -5.39 3.23 11.12
CA LYS A 33 -4.42 4.14 10.51
C LYS A 33 -3.23 3.31 10.07
N ILE A 34 -2.92 3.38 8.78
CA ILE A 34 -1.76 2.75 8.18
C ILE A 34 -0.81 3.86 7.73
N THR A 35 0.45 3.74 8.12
CA THR A 35 1.47 4.73 7.78
C THR A 35 2.71 4.05 7.25
N ILE A 36 3.35 4.71 6.29
CA ILE A 36 4.62 4.29 5.71
C ILE A 36 5.60 5.44 5.93
N GLU A 37 6.76 5.14 6.50
CA GLU A 37 7.80 6.13 6.78
C GLU A 37 9.14 5.67 6.22
N SER A 38 9.95 6.64 5.77
CA SER A 38 11.30 6.38 5.27
C SER A 38 12.13 5.65 6.34
N TYR A 39 12.85 4.59 5.95
CA TYR A 39 13.80 3.91 6.82
C TYR A 39 15.23 4.29 6.45
N ASN A 40 15.88 5.05 7.31
CA ASN A 40 17.30 5.36 7.19
C ASN A 40 18.12 4.15 7.65
N ILE A 41 18.67 3.42 6.69
CA ILE A 41 19.56 2.29 6.95
C ILE A 41 20.84 2.76 7.65
N SER A 42 21.34 1.94 8.57
CA SER A 42 22.64 2.12 9.20
C SER A 42 23.79 1.81 8.23
N GLU A 43 24.99 2.30 8.52
CA GLU A 43 26.20 1.97 7.75
C GLU A 43 26.46 0.46 7.69
N LYS A 44 26.11 -0.27 8.76
CA LYS A 44 26.22 -1.73 8.80
C LYS A 44 25.25 -2.39 7.82
N GLU A 45 23.99 -1.96 7.78
CA GLU A 45 22.99 -2.48 6.83
C GLU A 45 23.38 -2.13 5.40
N LYS A 46 23.81 -0.89 5.14
CA LYS A 46 24.32 -0.45 3.83
C LYS A 46 25.48 -1.32 3.36
N MET A 47 26.43 -1.63 4.25
CA MET A 47 27.53 -2.53 3.94
C MET A 47 27.04 -3.94 3.59
N LEU A 48 26.10 -4.52 4.34
CA LEU A 48 25.54 -5.84 4.04
C LEU A 48 24.83 -5.85 2.69
N ILE A 49 24.01 -4.84 2.41
CA ILE A 49 23.28 -4.70 1.13
C ILE A 49 24.26 -4.60 -0.04
N SER A 50 25.37 -3.87 0.10
CA SER A 50 26.40 -3.75 -0.95
C SER A 50 27.03 -5.09 -1.36
N LYS A 51 26.91 -6.15 -0.53
CA LYS A 51 27.41 -7.49 -0.82
C LYS A 51 26.38 -8.40 -1.50
N THR A 52 25.15 -7.93 -1.70
CA THR A 52 24.06 -8.74 -2.30
C THR A 52 24.00 -8.62 -3.82
N GLY A 53 24.65 -7.61 -4.42
CA GLY A 53 24.55 -7.30 -5.85
C GLY A 53 23.23 -6.60 -6.24
N VAL A 54 22.39 -6.22 -5.28
CA VAL A 54 21.24 -5.33 -5.53
C VAL A 54 21.76 -3.93 -5.87
N GLY A 55 21.20 -3.32 -6.93
CA GLY A 55 21.64 -2.03 -7.44
C GLY A 55 21.19 -0.88 -6.55
N GLN A 56 19.90 -0.52 -6.65
CA GLN A 56 19.30 0.58 -5.89
C GLN A 56 18.06 0.06 -5.16
N ILE A 57 17.89 0.46 -3.91
CA ILE A 57 16.78 0.01 -3.08
C ILE A 57 16.49 1.05 -2.00
N GLU A 58 15.22 1.41 -1.86
CA GLU A 58 14.70 2.24 -0.78
C GLU A 58 13.96 1.36 0.22
N PHE A 59 14.11 1.67 1.51
CA PHE A 59 13.48 0.93 2.61
C PHE A 59 12.49 1.82 3.35
N PHE A 60 11.43 1.20 3.85
CA PHE A 60 10.37 1.88 4.57
C PHE A 60 9.89 1.04 5.76
N LYS A 61 9.40 1.73 6.80
CA LYS A 61 8.67 1.11 7.90
C LYS A 61 7.18 1.25 7.67
N LEU A 62 6.49 0.12 7.73
CA LEU A 62 5.04 0.00 7.70
C LEU A 62 4.51 -0.19 9.13
N ASN A 63 3.59 0.69 9.50
CA ASN A 63 2.95 0.71 10.82
C ASN A 63 1.44 0.82 10.67
N GLY A 64 0.69 0.05 11.47
CA GLY A 64 -0.76 0.14 11.49
C GLY A 64 -1.44 -1.20 11.72
N THR A 65 -2.75 -1.18 11.61
CA THR A 65 -3.59 -2.38 11.62
C THR A 65 -4.53 -2.27 10.42
N LEU A 66 -4.83 -3.38 9.77
CA LEU A 66 -5.87 -3.53 8.73
C LEU A 66 -7.10 -4.18 9.37
N LYS A 67 -8.29 -3.89 8.84
CA LYS A 67 -9.46 -4.71 9.17
C LYS A 67 -9.33 -6.10 8.54
N ALA A 68 -10.13 -7.05 9.02
CA ALA A 68 -10.06 -8.43 8.56
C ALA A 68 -10.41 -8.59 7.06
N ASP A 69 -11.22 -7.69 6.55
CA ASP A 69 -11.68 -7.56 5.16
C ASP A 69 -10.85 -6.58 4.32
N ASP A 70 -9.84 -5.92 4.90
CA ASP A 70 -8.94 -5.04 4.17
C ASP A 70 -7.70 -5.78 3.64
N ASN A 71 -7.10 -5.25 2.58
CA ASN A 71 -5.84 -5.72 2.00
C ASN A 71 -4.87 -4.55 1.77
N LEU A 72 -3.57 -4.86 1.78
CA LEU A 72 -2.52 -3.95 1.35
C LEU A 72 -1.87 -4.52 0.10
N GLN A 73 -2.08 -3.85 -1.02
CA GLN A 73 -1.54 -4.23 -2.32
C GLN A 73 -0.28 -3.43 -2.61
N PHE A 74 0.69 -4.10 -3.22
CA PHE A 74 1.96 -3.55 -3.66
C PHE A 74 2.09 -3.84 -5.14
N SER A 75 2.35 -2.81 -5.93
CA SER A 75 2.52 -3.01 -7.36
C SER A 75 3.51 -2.06 -7.99
N VAL A 76 3.89 -2.37 -9.23
CA VAL A 76 4.66 -1.46 -10.08
C VAL A 76 3.81 -1.09 -11.29
N GLU A 77 3.55 0.20 -11.44
CA GLU A 77 2.83 0.74 -12.59
C GLU A 77 3.81 1.29 -13.61
N GLU A 78 3.59 0.95 -14.88
CA GLU A 78 4.31 1.52 -16.01
C GLU A 78 3.53 2.68 -16.61
N PHE A 79 4.22 3.79 -16.78
CA PHE A 79 3.76 4.97 -17.49
C PHE A 79 4.68 5.22 -18.68
N GLU A 80 4.10 5.61 -19.80
CA GLU A 80 4.84 6.04 -20.99
C GLU A 80 4.43 7.47 -21.32
N ASN A 81 5.40 8.38 -21.40
CA ASN A 81 5.14 9.81 -21.63
C ASN A 81 4.02 10.35 -20.71
N GLY A 82 4.10 10.00 -19.41
CA GLY A 82 3.16 10.42 -18.37
C GLY A 82 1.78 9.73 -18.39
N LYS A 83 1.53 8.77 -19.29
CA LYS A 83 0.25 8.05 -19.36
C LYS A 83 0.38 6.63 -18.85
N PHE A 84 -0.51 6.22 -17.96
CA PHE A 84 -0.59 4.85 -17.48
C PHE A 84 -0.70 3.86 -18.65
N LYS A 85 0.07 2.77 -18.58
CA LYS A 85 0.05 1.69 -19.58
C LYS A 85 -0.45 0.39 -18.98
N LYS A 86 0.23 -0.11 -17.95
CA LYS A 86 -0.07 -1.40 -17.33
C LYS A 86 0.55 -1.52 -15.95
N GLU A 87 0.06 -2.51 -15.21
CA GLU A 87 0.66 -2.97 -13.97
C GLU A 87 1.57 -4.17 -14.26
N LEU A 88 2.80 -4.17 -13.75
CA LEU A 88 3.84 -5.16 -14.06
C LEU A 88 4.00 -6.24 -12.97
N LEU A 89 3.82 -5.85 -11.72
CA LEU A 89 3.92 -6.69 -10.54
C LEU A 89 2.75 -6.32 -9.65
N ASN A 90 2.00 -7.29 -9.14
CA ASN A 90 0.96 -7.07 -8.15
C ASN A 90 1.09 -8.17 -7.10
N THR A 91 1.31 -7.76 -5.85
CA THR A 91 1.42 -8.64 -4.71
C THR A 91 0.71 -8.05 -3.50
N SER A 92 0.55 -8.85 -2.45
CA SER A 92 -0.05 -8.42 -1.20
C SER A 92 0.70 -9.00 -0.01
N ASP A 93 0.60 -8.35 1.14
CA ASP A 93 1.19 -8.81 2.41
C ASP A 93 0.51 -10.08 3.00
N GLY A 94 -0.36 -10.72 2.22
CA GLY A 94 -1.08 -11.93 2.62
C GLY A 94 -2.10 -11.69 3.75
N PRO A 95 -2.33 -12.65 4.65
CA PRO A 95 -3.37 -12.54 5.69
C PRO A 95 -2.98 -11.62 6.86
N LYS A 96 -1.80 -10.98 6.82
CA LYS A 96 -1.29 -10.18 7.93
C LYS A 96 -2.09 -8.90 8.07
N THR A 97 -2.60 -8.64 9.27
CA THR A 97 -3.44 -7.47 9.56
C THR A 97 -2.79 -6.49 10.55
N LYS A 98 -1.62 -6.79 11.08
CA LYS A 98 -0.94 -5.93 12.06
C LYS A 98 0.51 -5.71 11.66
N PHE A 99 0.92 -4.45 11.62
CA PHE A 99 2.26 -4.02 11.26
C PHE A 99 2.81 -3.13 12.37
N LYS A 100 3.95 -3.54 12.91
CA LYS A 100 4.73 -2.77 13.87
C LYS A 100 6.16 -2.76 13.39
N ASP A 101 6.62 -1.59 12.96
CA ASP A 101 7.94 -1.35 12.37
C ASP A 101 8.32 -2.43 11.32
N SER A 102 7.34 -2.87 10.54
CA SER A 102 7.57 -3.91 9.54
C SER A 102 8.29 -3.30 8.35
N ILE A 103 9.40 -3.90 7.94
CA ILE A 103 10.20 -3.37 6.82
C ILE A 103 9.57 -3.82 5.50
N ILE A 104 9.39 -2.87 4.60
CA ILE A 104 9.11 -3.07 3.17
C ILE A 104 10.19 -2.35 2.35
N SER A 105 10.39 -2.73 1.10
CA SER A 105 11.42 -2.15 0.27
C SER A 105 11.08 -2.20 -1.21
N PHE A 106 11.55 -1.20 -1.96
CA PHE A 106 11.39 -1.15 -3.42
C PHE A 106 12.71 -0.86 -4.07
N GLY A 107 13.05 -1.61 -5.10
CA GLY A 107 14.38 -1.52 -5.68
C GLY A 107 14.47 -2.05 -7.09
N ILE A 108 15.61 -1.80 -7.70
CA ILE A 108 15.96 -2.23 -9.04
C ILE A 108 17.38 -2.79 -9.06
N SER A 109 17.60 -3.81 -9.88
CA SER A 109 18.93 -4.39 -10.12
C SER A 109 19.12 -4.75 -11.59
N GLY A 110 20.35 -5.11 -11.97
CA GLY A 110 20.66 -5.56 -13.34
C GLY A 110 20.76 -4.42 -14.36
N MET A 111 20.98 -3.17 -13.93
CA MET A 111 21.15 -2.03 -14.85
C MET A 111 22.32 -2.21 -15.83
N GLU A 112 23.33 -2.99 -15.45
CA GLU A 112 24.54 -3.24 -16.22
C GLU A 112 24.46 -4.53 -17.06
N ASP A 113 23.32 -5.23 -17.03
CA ASP A 113 23.15 -6.47 -17.78
C ASP A 113 23.09 -6.17 -19.28
N LYS A 114 23.80 -6.98 -20.08
CA LYS A 114 23.90 -6.83 -21.55
C LYS A 114 22.55 -6.85 -22.27
N ASP A 115 21.53 -7.41 -21.62
CA ASP A 115 20.18 -7.55 -22.16
C ASP A 115 19.30 -6.31 -21.88
N HIS A 116 19.86 -5.25 -21.26
CA HIS A 116 19.15 -4.03 -20.86
C HIS A 116 17.87 -4.31 -20.05
N SER A 117 17.88 -5.38 -19.25
CA SER A 117 16.73 -5.77 -18.44
C SER A 117 16.88 -5.30 -17.00
N LEU A 118 15.93 -4.52 -16.51
CA LEU A 118 15.82 -4.21 -15.10
C LEU A 118 15.10 -5.35 -14.39
N LYS A 119 15.63 -5.76 -13.24
CA LYS A 119 14.88 -6.57 -12.30
C LYS A 119 14.23 -5.63 -11.29
N LEU A 120 12.90 -5.58 -11.29
CA LEU A 120 12.09 -4.81 -10.36
C LEU A 120 11.91 -5.64 -9.08
N LEU A 121 12.08 -5.02 -7.92
CA LEU A 121 12.11 -5.67 -6.61
C LEU A 121 11.04 -5.05 -5.70
N THR A 122 10.15 -5.88 -5.16
CA THR A 122 9.13 -5.49 -4.18
C THR A 122 9.27 -6.38 -2.94
N GLY A 123 9.94 -5.86 -1.93
CA GLY A 123 10.09 -6.49 -0.63
C GLY A 123 8.89 -6.16 0.24
N VAL A 124 8.10 -7.17 0.55
CA VAL A 124 6.94 -7.13 1.44
C VAL A 124 7.24 -7.91 2.71
N THR A 125 6.36 -7.84 3.70
CA THR A 125 6.62 -8.49 4.98
C THR A 125 6.59 -10.02 4.91
N SER A 126 5.99 -10.58 3.86
CA SER A 126 5.94 -12.01 3.56
C SER A 126 7.09 -12.52 2.69
N GLY A 127 7.91 -11.63 2.09
CA GLY A 127 8.99 -12.05 1.19
C GLY A 127 9.39 -11.00 0.17
N LEU A 128 10.02 -11.45 -0.91
CA LEU A 128 10.49 -10.60 -2.00
C LEU A 128 9.88 -11.09 -3.32
N ASP A 129 9.12 -10.21 -3.97
CA ASP A 129 8.62 -10.43 -5.31
C ASP A 129 9.46 -9.68 -6.33
N THR A 130 9.67 -10.31 -7.48
CA THR A 130 10.51 -9.72 -8.53
C THR A 130 9.94 -9.98 -9.91
N THR A 131 10.07 -9.00 -10.80
CA THR A 131 9.75 -9.16 -12.23
C THR A 131 10.86 -8.55 -13.09
N LYS A 132 10.98 -8.99 -14.33
CA LYS A 132 11.92 -8.42 -15.30
C LYS A 132 11.20 -7.41 -16.19
N TYR A 133 11.84 -6.27 -16.42
CA TYR A 133 11.38 -5.22 -17.32
C TYR A 133 12.47 -4.90 -18.34
N SER A 134 12.22 -5.25 -19.60
CA SER A 134 13.13 -4.90 -20.68
C SER A 134 12.86 -3.45 -21.10
N ASN A 135 13.93 -2.68 -21.24
CA ASN A 135 13.89 -1.32 -21.74
C ASN A 135 15.15 -1.03 -22.56
N ASN A 136 15.15 0.06 -23.29
CA ASN A 136 16.28 0.53 -24.10
C ASN A 136 16.72 1.95 -23.68
N MET A 137 16.44 2.32 -22.43
CA MET A 137 16.73 3.66 -21.92
C MET A 137 18.24 3.81 -21.75
N THR A 138 18.79 4.93 -22.21
CA THR A 138 20.23 5.21 -22.14
C THR A 138 20.60 6.02 -20.91
N MET A 139 19.62 6.66 -20.27
CA MET A 139 19.77 7.36 -19.01
C MET A 139 18.57 7.07 -18.11
N SER A 140 18.84 7.01 -16.81
CA SER A 140 17.79 6.82 -15.82
C SER A 140 18.04 7.54 -14.52
N SER A 141 16.97 7.74 -13.75
CA SER A 141 17.02 8.20 -12.37
C SER A 141 16.14 7.30 -11.51
N PHE A 142 16.44 7.27 -10.22
CA PHE A 142 15.68 6.54 -9.23
C PHE A 142 15.52 7.43 -8.01
N SER A 143 14.27 7.65 -7.60
CA SER A 143 13.96 8.66 -6.61
C SER A 143 12.88 8.17 -5.67
N LYS A 144 13.08 8.47 -4.39
CA LYS A 144 12.04 8.32 -3.37
C LYS A 144 11.03 9.45 -3.50
N LEU A 145 9.75 9.12 -3.39
CA LEU A 145 8.62 10.03 -3.61
C LEU A 145 7.92 10.49 -2.31
N ILE A 146 8.37 9.98 -1.16
CA ILE A 146 7.90 10.45 0.14
C ILE A 146 9.04 11.10 0.92
N GLY A 147 8.72 12.12 1.71
CA GLY A 147 9.68 12.77 2.61
C GLY A 147 9.96 11.88 3.82
N GLU A 148 9.29 12.17 4.93
CA GLU A 148 9.43 11.39 6.16
C GLU A 148 8.37 10.29 6.26
N LYS A 149 7.10 10.63 6.03
CA LYS A 149 5.96 9.77 6.37
C LYS A 149 4.71 10.08 5.55
N VAL A 150 4.06 9.05 5.05
CA VAL A 150 2.73 9.10 4.44
C VAL A 150 1.73 8.30 5.27
N THR A 151 0.50 8.80 5.37
CA THR A 151 -0.63 8.02 5.90
C THR A 151 -1.45 7.54 4.71
N LEU A 152 -1.74 6.25 4.65
CA LEU A 152 -2.55 5.70 3.56
C LEU A 152 -4.01 6.07 3.75
N GLU A 153 -4.63 6.49 2.65
CA GLU A 153 -6.07 6.62 2.52
C GLU A 153 -6.60 5.40 1.77
N LYS A 154 -7.71 4.83 2.24
CA LYS A 154 -8.30 3.65 1.60
C LYS A 154 -8.73 4.00 0.17
N ASN A 155 -8.38 3.14 -0.78
CA ASN A 155 -8.59 3.27 -2.22
C ASN A 155 -7.87 4.47 -2.89
N LYS A 156 -6.95 5.15 -2.18
CA LYS A 156 -6.05 6.15 -2.78
C LYS A 156 -4.64 5.55 -2.87
N PRO A 157 -4.00 5.57 -4.05
CA PRO A 157 -2.64 5.06 -4.18
C PRO A 157 -1.64 5.97 -3.47
N ALA A 158 -0.60 5.34 -2.90
CA ALA A 158 0.60 6.02 -2.42
C ALA A 158 1.80 5.54 -3.24
N TYR A 159 2.43 6.45 -3.99
CA TYR A 159 3.64 6.18 -4.76
C TYR A 159 4.88 6.46 -3.91
N LEU A 160 5.72 5.47 -3.70
CA LEU A 160 6.83 5.56 -2.75
C LEU A 160 8.18 5.77 -3.42
N VAL A 161 8.33 5.23 -4.63
CA VAL A 161 9.56 5.25 -5.41
C VAL A 161 9.21 5.32 -6.88
N VAL A 162 10.04 6.01 -7.65
CA VAL A 162 9.97 6.03 -9.11
C VAL A 162 11.33 5.69 -9.70
N TRP A 163 11.32 4.92 -10.78
CA TRP A 163 12.40 4.87 -11.75
C TRP A 163 11.96 5.59 -13.02
N LEU A 164 12.78 6.53 -13.50
CA LEU A 164 12.54 7.23 -14.76
C LEU A 164 13.59 6.82 -15.77
N GLY A 165 13.18 6.63 -17.02
CA GLY A 165 14.05 6.27 -18.13
C GLY A 165 13.84 7.17 -19.33
N THR A 166 14.93 7.50 -20.01
CA THR A 166 14.92 8.23 -21.27
C THR A 166 16.08 7.81 -22.19
N THR A 167 15.87 7.95 -23.49
CA THR A 167 16.88 7.90 -24.55
C THR A 167 17.47 9.27 -24.87
N LYS A 168 16.91 10.34 -24.27
CA LYS A 168 17.39 11.72 -24.42
C LYS A 168 18.67 11.94 -23.60
N ASN A 169 19.35 13.05 -23.89
CA ASN A 169 20.61 13.42 -23.22
C ASN A 169 20.42 14.11 -21.86
N SER A 170 19.19 14.40 -21.43
CA SER A 170 18.88 15.00 -20.12
C SER A 170 17.67 14.32 -19.48
N LEU A 171 17.73 14.13 -18.16
CA LEU A 171 16.63 13.62 -17.34
C LEU A 171 16.68 14.31 -15.98
N SER A 172 15.60 14.98 -15.62
CA SER A 172 15.43 15.54 -14.28
C SER A 172 14.94 14.46 -13.33
N SER A 173 15.32 14.55 -12.06
CA SER A 173 14.61 13.79 -11.01
C SER A 173 13.26 14.45 -10.77
N VAL A 174 12.27 13.65 -10.37
CA VAL A 174 10.94 14.15 -10.01
C VAL A 174 10.72 14.07 -8.51
N GLU A 175 9.95 15.02 -8.01
CA GLU A 175 9.46 15.03 -6.64
C GLU A 175 7.95 14.78 -6.64
N SER A 176 7.43 14.35 -5.50
CA SER A 176 6.00 14.13 -5.30
C SER A 176 5.56 14.86 -4.03
N GLU A 177 4.30 15.29 -4.02
CA GLU A 177 3.62 15.74 -2.82
C GLU A 177 3.31 14.54 -1.91
N ASN A 178 4.35 13.96 -1.31
CA ASN A 178 4.30 12.94 -0.27
C ASN A 178 3.36 11.74 -0.56
N GLY A 179 3.62 11.03 -1.66
CA GLY A 179 2.90 9.81 -2.04
C GLY A 179 1.89 10.00 -3.17
N GLU A 180 1.68 11.23 -3.63
CA GLU A 180 0.87 11.50 -4.82
C GLU A 180 1.63 11.16 -6.11
N LEU A 181 0.92 11.15 -7.24
CA LEU A 181 1.54 10.94 -8.54
C LEU A 181 2.49 12.13 -8.80
N PRO A 182 3.81 11.91 -8.97
CA PRO A 182 4.75 12.99 -9.22
C PRO A 182 4.42 13.74 -10.52
N THR A 183 4.44 15.07 -10.47
CA THR A 183 4.40 15.92 -11.66
C THR A 183 5.74 15.82 -12.42
N GLY A 184 5.73 15.88 -13.74
CA GLY A 184 6.96 15.84 -14.56
C GLY A 184 7.36 14.44 -15.04
N ILE A 185 6.61 13.39 -14.71
CA ILE A 185 6.85 12.05 -15.27
C ILE A 185 6.64 11.98 -16.79
N GLU A 186 5.92 12.95 -17.36
CA GLU A 186 5.74 13.15 -18.79
C GLU A 186 7.02 13.58 -19.51
N GLU A 187 8.03 14.08 -18.80
CA GLU A 187 9.34 14.41 -19.39
C GLU A 187 10.16 13.16 -19.71
N ALA A 188 9.92 12.08 -18.95
CA ALA A 188 10.51 10.76 -19.15
C ALA A 188 9.72 9.98 -20.21
N GLU A 189 10.42 9.14 -20.98
CA GLU A 189 9.78 8.25 -21.94
C GLU A 189 9.10 7.09 -21.22
N ILE A 190 9.75 6.57 -20.17
CA ILE A 190 9.21 5.55 -19.28
C ILE A 190 9.33 6.01 -17.83
N ALA A 191 8.27 5.79 -17.05
CA ALA A 191 8.30 5.87 -15.60
C ALA A 191 7.73 4.57 -15.00
N LEU A 192 8.45 4.00 -14.04
CA LEU A 192 8.02 2.84 -13.26
C LEU A 192 7.80 3.28 -11.82
N LEU A 193 6.54 3.30 -11.38
CA LEU A 193 6.17 3.78 -10.06
C LEU A 193 5.79 2.62 -9.14
N TYR A 194 6.44 2.55 -7.99
CA TYR A 194 6.12 1.59 -6.93
C TYR A 194 4.97 2.14 -6.09
N LYS A 195 3.83 1.46 -6.18
CA LYS A 195 2.55 1.85 -5.58
C LYS A 195 2.22 0.95 -4.40
N VAL A 196 1.70 1.57 -3.34
CA VAL A 196 1.01 0.89 -2.25
C VAL A 196 -0.44 1.33 -2.22
N LEU A 197 -1.37 0.38 -2.14
CA LEU A 197 -2.79 0.65 -2.14
C LEU A 197 -3.50 -0.12 -1.02
N TRP A 198 -4.12 0.60 -0.11
CA TRP A 198 -5.02 0.03 0.88
C TRP A 198 -6.40 -0.17 0.26
N THR A 199 -6.85 -1.41 0.16
CA THR A 199 -8.10 -1.81 -0.52
C THR A 199 -8.95 -2.73 0.34
N ASP A 200 -10.15 -3.04 -0.13
CA ASP A 200 -10.88 -4.23 0.32
C ASP A 200 -10.23 -5.51 -0.23
N LYS A 201 -10.32 -6.62 0.49
CA LYS A 201 -9.99 -7.95 -0.04
C LYS A 201 -10.94 -8.30 -1.17
N GLU A 202 -10.39 -8.86 -2.25
CA GLU A 202 -11.22 -9.46 -3.28
C GLU A 202 -12.00 -10.64 -2.69
N LYS A 203 -13.31 -10.66 -2.93
CA LYS A 203 -14.16 -11.79 -2.57
C LYS A 203 -13.84 -12.93 -3.54
N LYS A 204 -13.25 -14.01 -3.00
CA LYS A 204 -13.09 -15.27 -3.73
C LYS A 204 -14.43 -15.98 -3.91
#